data_AF-E3J529-F1
#
_entry.id   AF-E3J529-F1
#
_cell.length_a   1.000
_cell.length_b   1.000
_cell.length_c   1.000
_cell.angle_alpha   90.00
_cell.angle_beta   90.00
_cell.angle_gamma   90.00
#
_symmetry.space_group_name_H-M   'P 1'
#
loop_
_entity.id
_entity.type
_entity.pdbx_description
1 polymer ?
#
loop_
_entity_poly.entity_id
_entity_poly.type
_entity_poly.pdbx_seq_one_letter_code
_entity_poly.pdbx_strand_id
1 'polypeptide(L)'
;MTGRRDREIVKAMLTPSPATGPRPNPERSPGGAARSLDAQGQPSRGLARRHRSAPSRHRSPRSSAGPAGTSGRGLLALALCAAALVGAFVVAPSRLAAGGGDGDLVHHHQLVAAVHSGFVEYWRTGNRRLSPHLARVVDYWYRYHLVKGLISALLLAVLIVLTSGLWRSFLTAGATARRAGLASAGVLTAALALLALAAVMANIQGAAAPFSSLVPMLREGGTDPALAGTLDQATRQLADSRPGARTAPALQVMTAGFAGYHVALAVVAAVVAAAFLTVSVLLWRRAPADRTARRLTRAFGVLTAVLTLALLVLVAANVTTAAHSAPALLDALNGGL
;
A
#
# COMPACT_ATOMS: atom_id res chain seq x y z
N MET A 1 5.25 -34.94 -36.80
CA MET A 1 4.01 -35.43 -37.43
C MET A 1 2.96 -35.58 -36.34
N THR A 2 1.80 -34.92 -36.54
CA THR A 2 0.46 -35.17 -35.94
C THR A 2 0.34 -35.23 -34.40
N GLY A 3 -0.58 -34.53 -33.73
CA GLY A 3 -1.77 -33.79 -34.13
C GLY A 3 -2.56 -33.47 -32.84
N ARG A 4 -3.05 -32.25 -32.67
CA ARG A 4 -4.43 -31.88 -33.03
C ARG A 4 -5.47 -32.56 -32.14
N ARG A 5 -5.54 -32.25 -30.83
CA ARG A 5 -6.68 -32.67 -29.98
C ARG A 5 -7.20 -31.73 -28.88
N ASP A 6 -6.59 -30.57 -28.58
CA ASP A 6 -7.07 -29.75 -27.44
C ASP A 6 -7.63 -28.36 -27.81
N ARG A 7 -8.17 -28.20 -29.03
CA ARG A 7 -8.76 -26.91 -29.50
C ARG A 7 -10.29 -26.86 -29.53
N GLU A 8 -11.01 -27.83 -28.96
CA GLU A 8 -12.47 -27.91 -29.07
C GLU A 8 -13.29 -27.58 -27.81
N ILE A 9 -12.68 -27.18 -26.68
CA ILE A 9 -13.46 -26.92 -25.44
C ILE A 9 -13.75 -25.42 -25.19
N VAL A 10 -13.20 -24.48 -25.98
CA VAL A 10 -13.38 -23.02 -25.74
C VAL A 10 -14.27 -22.32 -26.77
N LYS A 11 -15.06 -23.06 -27.58
CA LYS A 11 -15.87 -22.49 -28.67
C LYS A 11 -17.39 -22.63 -28.49
N ALA A 12 -17.88 -22.58 -27.26
CA ALA A 12 -19.32 -22.62 -26.97
C ALA A 12 -19.69 -21.66 -25.83
N MET A 13 -19.52 -20.34 -26.02
CA MET A 13 -20.17 -19.38 -25.10
C MET A 13 -20.38 -17.95 -25.61
N LEU A 14 -20.40 -17.72 -26.93
CA LEU A 14 -20.72 -16.39 -27.47
C LEU A 14 -21.41 -16.48 -28.84
N THR A 15 -22.74 -16.32 -28.88
CA THR A 15 -23.51 -15.59 -29.91
C THR A 15 -24.98 -15.38 -29.48
N PRO A 16 -25.69 -14.38 -30.06
CA PRO A 16 -26.71 -13.57 -29.36
C PRO A 16 -28.18 -13.86 -29.72
N SER A 17 -29.08 -13.33 -28.85
CA SER A 17 -30.51 -12.90 -28.96
C SER A 17 -31.39 -13.31 -30.16
N PRO A 18 -32.72 -13.48 -29.93
CA PRO A 18 -33.63 -12.38 -30.28
C PRO A 18 -34.83 -12.15 -29.33
N ALA A 19 -35.39 -10.95 -29.44
CA ALA A 19 -36.58 -10.45 -28.76
C ALA A 19 -37.88 -10.82 -29.51
N THR A 20 -38.97 -11.03 -28.77
CA THR A 20 -40.36 -10.90 -29.22
C THR A 20 -41.27 -10.54 -28.04
N GLY A 21 -41.98 -9.41 -28.12
CA GLY A 21 -43.15 -9.10 -27.26
C GLY A 21 -44.43 -9.74 -27.85
N PRO A 22 -45.67 -9.19 -27.65
CA PRO A 22 -46.12 -8.17 -26.68
C PRO A 22 -47.52 -8.47 -26.02
N ARG A 23 -47.97 -7.54 -25.15
CA ARG A 23 -49.38 -7.18 -24.73
C ARG A 23 -50.10 -8.01 -23.64
N PRO A 24 -51.19 -7.50 -23.00
CA PRO A 24 -51.67 -6.12 -22.82
C PRO A 24 -52.03 -5.73 -21.35
N ASN A 25 -52.23 -4.43 -21.13
CA ASN A 25 -52.95 -3.76 -20.03
C ASN A 25 -54.45 -4.18 -20.05
N PRO A 26 -55.28 -4.05 -18.96
CA PRO A 26 -55.82 -2.72 -18.65
C PRO A 26 -56.38 -2.45 -17.23
N GLU A 27 -56.83 -1.20 -17.06
CA GLU A 27 -57.93 -0.70 -16.18
C GLU A 27 -57.59 -0.34 -14.71
N ARG A 28 -57.66 0.98 -14.38
CA ARG A 28 -58.78 1.72 -13.72
C ARG A 28 -58.77 1.48 -12.20
N SER A 29 -59.00 2.41 -11.29
CA SER A 29 -59.39 3.82 -11.28
C SER A 29 -59.29 4.31 -9.81
N PRO A 30 -59.57 5.61 -9.51
CA PRO A 30 -59.21 6.31 -8.28
C PRO A 30 -60.30 6.30 -7.21
N GLY A 31 -59.97 6.74 -5.98
CA GLY A 31 -60.99 7.13 -5.01
C GLY A 31 -60.50 7.49 -3.61
N GLY A 32 -61.05 8.57 -3.05
CA GLY A 32 -61.13 8.84 -1.60
C GLY A 32 -60.18 9.92 -1.09
N ALA A 33 -60.48 11.23 -1.12
CA ALA A 33 -61.54 11.98 -0.45
C ALA A 33 -61.31 12.26 1.06
N ALA A 34 -61.10 13.55 1.33
CA ALA A 34 -61.73 14.39 2.37
C ALA A 34 -61.48 14.14 3.88
N ARG A 35 -61.02 15.21 4.56
CA ARG A 35 -61.63 15.89 5.74
C ARG A 35 -60.66 17.00 6.23
N SER A 36 -61.01 18.28 6.09
CA SER A 36 -61.78 19.13 7.05
C SER A 36 -61.06 19.33 8.39
N LEU A 37 -60.98 20.48 9.05
CA LEU A 37 -61.46 21.87 8.92
C LEU A 37 -60.75 22.63 10.08
N ASP A 38 -60.59 23.94 9.91
CA ASP A 38 -60.63 25.01 10.92
C ASP A 38 -59.79 24.95 12.22
N ALA A 39 -59.02 26.03 12.44
CA ALA A 39 -59.38 27.01 13.47
C ALA A 39 -58.54 28.30 13.35
N GLN A 40 -59.26 29.41 13.34
CA GLN A 40 -58.82 30.80 13.40
C GLN A 40 -58.11 31.13 14.72
N GLY A 41 -57.22 32.12 14.70
CA GLY A 41 -56.64 32.72 15.89
C GLY A 41 -55.65 33.83 15.54
N GLN A 42 -56.17 34.99 15.14
CA GLN A 42 -55.42 36.23 14.88
C GLN A 42 -55.60 37.20 16.09
N PRO A 43 -55.02 38.41 16.10
CA PRO A 43 -53.76 38.81 16.74
C PRO A 43 -53.95 39.76 17.94
N SER A 44 -52.87 40.14 18.65
CA SER A 44 -52.83 41.41 19.39
C SER A 44 -51.41 41.94 19.61
N ARG A 45 -51.30 43.25 19.34
CA ARG A 45 -50.14 44.13 19.41
C ARG A 45 -49.77 44.45 20.87
N GLY A 46 -48.48 44.68 21.13
CA GLY A 46 -47.99 45.24 22.40
C GLY A 46 -46.69 45.99 22.21
N LEU A 47 -46.81 47.29 21.94
CA LEU A 47 -45.74 48.28 21.94
C LEU A 47 -45.08 48.39 23.32
N ALA A 48 -43.74 48.36 23.38
CA ALA A 48 -43.00 48.98 24.48
C ALA A 48 -41.61 49.42 23.99
N ARG A 49 -41.59 50.68 23.53
CA ARG A 49 -40.42 51.52 23.29
C ARG A 49 -39.71 51.79 24.63
N ARG A 50 -38.46 51.38 24.80
CA ARG A 50 -37.54 51.99 25.77
C ARG A 50 -36.18 52.25 25.13
N HIS A 51 -35.93 53.54 24.92
CA HIS A 51 -34.61 54.14 24.76
C HIS A 51 -33.72 53.77 25.95
N ARG A 52 -32.52 53.25 25.70
CA ARG A 52 -31.35 53.49 26.53
C ARG A 52 -30.11 53.70 25.66
N SER A 53 -29.52 54.85 25.88
CA SER A 53 -28.29 55.41 25.33
C SER A 53 -27.06 54.71 25.92
N ALA A 54 -26.07 54.41 25.05
CA ALA A 54 -24.60 54.39 25.25
C ALA A 54 -23.99 53.56 26.43
N PRO A 55 -22.82 52.88 26.25
CA PRO A 55 -21.61 53.46 25.67
C PRO A 55 -20.91 52.64 24.58
N SER A 56 -20.31 53.39 23.67
CA SER A 56 -19.30 52.99 22.69
C SER A 56 -18.09 52.35 23.38
N ARG A 57 -18.05 51.02 23.42
CA ARG A 57 -16.80 50.28 23.68
C ARG A 57 -16.00 50.24 22.39
N HIS A 58 -14.91 51.01 22.35
CA HIS A 58 -13.79 50.78 21.46
C HIS A 58 -13.33 49.32 21.58
N ARG A 59 -13.80 48.47 20.67
CA ARG A 59 -13.19 47.16 20.43
C ARG A 59 -11.97 47.40 19.56
N SER A 60 -10.80 47.41 20.19
CA SER A 60 -9.52 47.24 19.49
C SER A 60 -9.65 46.01 18.56
N PRO A 61 -9.22 46.10 17.29
CA PRO A 61 -9.16 44.93 16.44
C PRO A 61 -8.12 44.00 17.06
N ARG A 62 -8.59 42.95 17.76
CA ARG A 62 -7.78 41.76 17.97
C ARG A 62 -7.50 41.22 16.59
N SER A 63 -6.29 41.52 16.10
CA SER A 63 -5.61 40.78 15.05
C SER A 63 -5.58 39.32 15.47
N SER A 64 -6.65 38.60 15.15
CA SER A 64 -6.70 37.16 15.21
C SER A 64 -5.69 36.65 14.20
N ALA A 65 -4.48 36.34 14.68
CA ALA A 65 -3.57 35.46 14.01
C ALA A 65 -4.32 34.14 13.79
N GLY A 66 -4.95 34.01 12.61
CA GLY A 66 -5.58 32.77 12.20
C GLY A 66 -4.53 31.67 12.17
N PRO A 67 -4.91 30.41 12.48
CA PRO A 67 -4.00 29.29 12.39
C PRO A 67 -3.42 29.26 10.98
N ALA A 68 -2.09 29.30 10.89
CA ALA A 68 -1.35 29.42 9.64
C ALA A 68 -1.82 28.38 8.61
N GLY A 69 -2.71 28.80 7.71
CA GLY A 69 -2.98 28.06 6.49
C GLY A 69 -1.67 27.95 5.74
N THR A 70 -1.21 26.74 5.45
CA THR A 70 0.00 26.50 4.66
C THR A 70 -0.09 27.32 3.37
N SER A 71 0.77 28.33 3.25
CA SER A 71 0.80 29.22 2.08
C SER A 71 1.13 28.41 0.82
N GLY A 72 0.76 28.90 -0.36
CA GLY A 72 1.04 28.19 -1.63
C GLY A 72 2.52 27.87 -1.83
N ARG A 73 3.42 28.70 -1.27
CA ARG A 73 4.87 28.46 -1.23
C ARG A 73 5.23 27.20 -0.42
N GLY A 74 4.53 26.95 0.70
CA GLY A 74 4.74 25.76 1.52
C GLY A 74 4.33 24.45 0.82
N LEU A 75 3.23 24.46 0.07
CA LEU A 75 2.81 23.29 -0.72
C LEU A 75 3.81 23.00 -1.85
N LEU A 76 4.33 24.04 -2.51
CA LEU A 76 5.36 23.89 -3.54
C LEU A 76 6.65 23.30 -2.94
N ALA A 77 7.10 23.80 -1.78
CA ALA A 77 8.28 23.27 -1.10
C ALA A 77 8.13 21.78 -0.74
N LEU A 78 6.96 21.36 -0.25
CA LEU A 78 6.66 19.95 0.02
C LEU A 78 6.67 19.10 -1.25
N ALA A 79 6.13 19.60 -2.37
CA ALA A 79 6.15 18.91 -3.65
C ALA A 79 7.59 18.73 -4.17
N LEU A 80 8.43 19.77 -4.09
CA LEU A 80 9.84 19.69 -4.45
C LEU A 80 10.61 18.72 -3.55
N CYS A 81 10.32 18.74 -2.24
CA CYS A 81 10.90 17.79 -1.29
C CYS A 81 10.52 16.34 -1.62
N ALA A 82 9.25 16.08 -1.94
CA ALA A 82 8.80 14.76 -2.39
C ALA A 82 9.54 14.31 -3.66
N ALA A 83 9.68 15.19 -4.66
CA ALA A 83 10.44 14.89 -5.88
C ALA A 83 11.91 14.55 -5.59
N ALA A 84 12.57 15.32 -4.70
CA ALA A 84 13.94 15.07 -4.29
C ALA A 84 14.07 13.71 -3.57
N LEU A 85 13.12 13.36 -2.69
CA LEU A 85 13.10 12.06 -1.99
C LEU A 85 12.86 10.89 -2.95
N VAL A 86 12.06 11.07 -4.00
CA VAL A 86 11.92 10.06 -5.08
C VAL A 86 13.25 9.85 -5.79
N GLY A 87 13.97 10.92 -6.15
CA GLY A 87 15.31 10.82 -6.72
C GLY A 87 16.29 10.13 -5.78
N ALA A 88 16.25 10.49 -4.49
CA ALA A 88 17.08 9.86 -3.46
C ALA A 88 16.78 8.37 -3.31
N PHE A 89 15.51 7.96 -3.35
CA PHE A 89 15.09 6.56 -3.24
C PHE A 89 15.71 5.66 -4.33
N VAL A 90 15.96 6.23 -5.52
CA VAL A 90 16.56 5.50 -6.64
C VAL A 90 18.08 5.43 -6.52
N VAL A 91 18.73 6.55 -6.19
CA VAL A 91 20.19 6.69 -6.34
C VAL A 91 20.96 6.44 -5.04
N ALA A 92 20.40 6.82 -3.89
CA ALA A 92 21.12 6.82 -2.62
C ALA A 92 21.34 5.42 -2.01
N PRO A 93 20.39 4.47 -2.03
CA PRO A 93 20.48 3.26 -1.23
C PRO A 93 21.72 2.40 -1.49
N SER A 94 22.09 2.16 -2.75
CA SER A 94 23.24 1.32 -3.09
C SER A 94 24.55 1.92 -2.56
N ARG A 95 24.71 3.24 -2.70
CA ARG A 95 25.91 3.96 -2.25
C ARG A 95 25.99 4.11 -0.74
N LEU A 96 24.85 4.38 -0.08
CA LEU A 96 24.79 4.52 1.37
C LEU A 96 24.87 3.18 2.10
N ALA A 97 24.47 2.09 1.45
CA ALA A 97 24.61 0.74 1.99
C ALA A 97 26.06 0.23 1.91
N ALA A 98 26.84 0.70 0.94
CA ALA A 98 28.22 0.25 0.74
C ALA A 98 29.14 0.70 1.89
N GLY A 99 29.77 -0.26 2.56
CA GLY A 99 30.90 -0.01 3.47
C GLY A 99 32.23 0.03 2.71
N GLY A 100 33.34 0.17 3.45
CA GLY A 100 34.69 0.30 2.87
C GLY A 100 35.16 -0.89 2.00
N GLY A 101 34.44 -2.01 1.98
CA GLY A 101 34.73 -3.20 1.17
C GLY A 101 33.56 -3.71 0.31
N ASP A 102 32.45 -2.97 0.21
CA ASP A 102 31.22 -3.42 -0.50
C ASP A 102 31.00 -2.67 -1.83
N GLY A 103 32.02 -2.01 -2.35
CA GLY A 103 31.90 -1.16 -3.55
C GLY A 103 31.47 -1.94 -4.80
N ASP A 104 31.80 -3.22 -4.87
CA ASP A 104 31.37 -4.16 -5.91
C ASP A 104 29.85 -4.44 -5.85
N LEU A 105 29.27 -4.49 -4.64
CA LEU A 105 27.84 -4.80 -4.46
C LEU A 105 26.90 -3.64 -4.87
N VAL A 106 27.44 -2.47 -5.19
CA VAL A 106 26.68 -1.30 -5.66
C VAL A 106 26.02 -1.58 -7.02
N HIS A 107 26.66 -2.40 -7.86
CA HIS A 107 26.16 -2.74 -9.18
C HIS A 107 25.33 -4.02 -9.16
N HIS A 108 24.10 -3.96 -9.72
CA HIS A 108 23.16 -5.08 -9.69
C HIS A 108 23.75 -6.41 -10.21
N HIS A 109 24.47 -6.38 -11.33
CA HIS A 109 25.06 -7.60 -11.91
C HIS A 109 26.15 -8.23 -11.02
N GLN A 110 26.94 -7.40 -10.32
CA GLN A 110 27.97 -7.86 -9.37
C GLN A 110 27.32 -8.41 -8.10
N LEU A 111 26.25 -7.77 -7.63
CA LEU A 111 25.45 -8.27 -6.52
C LEU A 111 24.85 -9.66 -6.84
N VAL A 112 24.24 -9.84 -8.02
CA VAL A 112 23.69 -11.13 -8.45
C VAL A 112 24.79 -12.20 -8.48
N ALA A 113 25.95 -11.90 -9.07
CA ALA A 113 27.09 -12.82 -9.10
C ALA A 113 27.63 -13.15 -7.69
N ALA A 114 27.63 -12.18 -6.77
CA ALA A 114 28.04 -12.38 -5.39
C ALA A 114 27.03 -13.25 -4.61
N VAL A 115 25.73 -13.08 -4.84
CA VAL A 115 24.68 -13.94 -4.28
C VAL A 115 24.85 -15.38 -4.78
N HIS A 116 25.07 -15.57 -6.09
CA HIS A 116 25.25 -16.89 -6.69
C HIS A 116 26.44 -17.64 -6.07
N SER A 117 27.62 -17.03 -6.16
CA SER A 117 28.86 -17.62 -5.63
C SER A 117 28.81 -17.81 -4.10
N GLY A 118 28.26 -16.85 -3.36
CA GLY A 118 28.08 -16.93 -1.92
C GLY A 118 27.14 -18.04 -1.50
N PHE A 119 26.05 -18.26 -2.25
CA PHE A 119 25.11 -19.34 -1.99
C PHE A 119 25.74 -20.72 -2.24
N VAL A 120 26.47 -20.91 -3.34
CA VAL A 120 27.20 -22.15 -3.63
C VAL A 120 28.20 -22.46 -2.50
N GLU A 121 28.96 -21.46 -2.06
CA GLU A 121 29.91 -21.63 -0.95
C GLU A 121 29.20 -22.02 0.35
N TYR A 122 28.14 -21.28 0.71
CA TYR A 122 27.34 -21.54 1.90
C TYR A 122 26.78 -22.95 1.90
N TRP A 123 26.17 -23.38 0.80
CA TRP A 123 25.58 -24.71 0.67
C TRP A 123 26.61 -25.81 0.87
N ARG A 124 27.80 -25.66 0.28
CA ARG A 124 28.91 -26.62 0.44
C ARG A 124 29.36 -26.78 1.90
N THR A 125 29.22 -25.75 2.74
CA THR A 125 29.56 -25.87 4.17
C THR A 125 28.60 -26.79 4.93
N GLY A 126 27.34 -26.92 4.47
CA GLY A 126 26.28 -27.66 5.16
C GLY A 126 25.88 -27.12 6.54
N ASN A 127 26.43 -25.97 6.96
CA ASN A 127 26.31 -25.44 8.31
C ASN A 127 25.15 -24.45 8.46
N ARG A 128 24.76 -24.15 9.71
CA ARG A 128 23.76 -23.10 10.01
C ARG A 128 24.31 -21.69 9.83
N ARG A 129 25.62 -21.50 9.96
CA ARG A 129 26.25 -20.19 9.82
C ARG A 129 26.47 -19.91 8.34
N LEU A 130 26.09 -18.71 7.90
CA LEU A 130 26.38 -18.24 6.55
C LEU A 130 27.90 -18.24 6.32
N SER A 131 28.33 -18.55 5.10
CA SER A 131 29.74 -18.35 4.71
C SER A 131 30.11 -16.86 4.86
N PRO A 132 31.37 -16.51 5.14
CA PRO A 132 31.78 -15.11 5.24
C PRO A 132 31.43 -14.28 4.00
N HIS A 133 31.48 -14.91 2.82
CA HIS A 133 31.08 -14.30 1.55
C HIS A 133 29.58 -13.98 1.52
N LEU A 134 28.71 -14.95 1.79
CA LEU A 134 27.26 -14.74 1.79
C LEU A 134 26.80 -13.81 2.92
N ALA A 135 27.42 -13.89 4.10
CA ALA A 135 27.13 -12.99 5.22
C ALA A 135 27.34 -11.51 4.84
N ARG A 136 28.46 -11.20 4.16
CA ARG A 136 28.72 -9.83 3.66
C ARG A 136 27.63 -9.34 2.71
N VAL A 137 27.20 -10.19 1.77
CA VAL A 137 26.13 -9.86 0.82
C VAL A 137 24.82 -9.61 1.55
N VAL A 138 24.47 -10.46 2.51
CA VAL A 138 23.27 -10.32 3.36
C VAL A 138 23.32 -9.03 4.19
N ASP A 139 24.47 -8.68 4.76
CA ASP A 139 24.65 -7.45 5.55
C ASP A 139 24.55 -6.19 4.70
N TYR A 140 25.10 -6.20 3.48
CA TYR A 140 24.92 -5.13 2.51
C TYR A 140 23.43 -4.98 2.12
N TRP A 141 22.77 -6.11 1.84
CA TRP A 141 21.37 -6.11 1.43
C TRP A 141 20.41 -5.65 2.53
N TYR A 142 20.70 -6.01 3.78
CA TYR A 142 20.03 -5.47 4.96
C TYR A 142 20.12 -3.94 5.01
N ARG A 143 21.34 -3.37 4.92
CA ARG A 143 21.57 -1.92 4.94
C ARG A 143 20.86 -1.23 3.77
N TYR A 144 20.89 -1.84 2.59
CA TYR A 144 20.20 -1.35 1.40
C TYR A 144 18.69 -1.19 1.63
N HIS A 145 18.03 -2.21 2.17
CA HIS A 145 16.61 -2.15 2.52
C HIS A 145 16.33 -1.17 3.65
N LEU A 146 17.21 -1.08 4.65
CA LEU A 146 17.07 -0.10 5.74
C LEU A 146 17.07 1.34 5.20
N VAL A 147 18.04 1.70 4.36
CA VAL A 147 18.14 3.03 3.75
C VAL A 147 16.92 3.33 2.88
N LYS A 148 16.49 2.38 2.03
CA LYS A 148 15.26 2.53 1.23
C LYS A 148 14.03 2.74 2.11
N GLY A 149 13.88 1.95 3.17
CA GLY A 149 12.78 2.06 4.11
C GLY A 149 12.71 3.43 4.77
N LEU A 150 13.85 3.97 5.22
CA LEU A 150 13.94 5.31 5.81
C LEU A 150 13.54 6.41 4.81
N ILE A 151 14.06 6.36 3.58
CA ILE A 151 13.71 7.35 2.55
C ILE A 151 12.22 7.26 2.19
N SER A 152 11.68 6.05 2.04
CA SER A 152 10.25 5.84 1.78
C SER A 152 9.36 6.33 2.92
N ALA A 153 9.77 6.15 4.16
CA ALA A 153 9.03 6.63 5.33
C ALA A 153 9.00 8.16 5.40
N LEU A 154 10.13 8.82 5.11
CA LEU A 154 10.19 10.28 4.99
C LEU A 154 9.32 10.79 3.83
N LEU A 155 9.39 10.14 2.67
CA LEU A 155 8.55 10.46 1.51
C LEU A 155 7.06 10.32 1.85
N LEU A 156 6.66 9.24 2.52
CA LEU A 156 5.30 9.01 2.98
C LEU A 156 4.83 10.14 3.91
N ALA A 157 5.65 10.54 4.89
CA ALA A 157 5.33 11.63 5.80
C ALA A 157 5.10 12.95 5.04
N VAL A 158 5.99 13.30 4.11
CA VAL A 158 5.87 14.51 3.27
C VAL A 158 4.59 14.47 2.44
N LEU A 159 4.26 13.32 1.82
CA LEU A 159 3.06 13.16 1.01
C LEU A 159 1.77 13.23 1.84
N ILE A 160 1.76 12.73 3.08
CA ILE A 160 0.62 12.88 4.00
C ILE A 160 0.38 14.35 4.33
N VAL A 161 1.44 15.10 4.65
CA VAL A 161 1.34 16.54 4.94
C VAL A 161 0.88 17.31 3.71
N LEU A 162 1.44 17.02 2.54
CA LEU A 162 1.08 17.64 1.26
C LEU A 162 -0.39 17.36 0.91
N THR A 163 -0.83 16.11 0.98
CA THR A 163 -2.22 15.71 0.71
C THR A 163 -3.18 16.43 1.67
N SER A 164 -2.82 16.52 2.95
CA SER A 164 -3.62 17.22 3.97
C SER A 164 -3.72 18.73 3.69
N GLY A 165 -2.63 19.36 3.27
CA GLY A 165 -2.60 20.78 2.89
C GLY A 165 -3.40 21.07 1.62
N LEU A 166 -3.31 20.21 0.61
CA LEU A 166 -4.12 20.27 -0.61
C LEU A 166 -5.61 20.11 -0.30
N TRP A 167 -5.97 19.18 0.57
CA TRP A 167 -7.35 18.98 1.02
C TRP A 167 -7.91 20.22 1.72
N ARG A 168 -7.15 20.81 2.66
CA ARG A 168 -7.58 22.06 3.33
C ARG A 168 -7.78 23.19 2.33
N SER A 169 -6.86 23.33 1.37
CA SER A 169 -6.94 24.35 0.32
C SER A 169 -8.14 24.12 -0.60
N PHE A 170 -8.47 22.87 -0.90
CA PHE A 170 -9.63 22.46 -1.70
C PHE A 170 -10.94 22.87 -1.03
N LEU A 171 -11.05 22.71 0.29
CA LEU A 171 -12.26 23.08 1.06
C LEU A 171 -12.50 24.59 1.09
N THR A 172 -11.45 25.41 1.00
CA THR A 172 -11.54 26.89 1.01
C THR A 172 -11.59 27.51 -0.39
N ALA A 173 -11.45 26.72 -1.46
CA ALA A 173 -11.36 27.25 -2.81
C ALA A 173 -12.74 27.70 -3.35
N GLY A 174 -12.86 28.99 -3.68
CA GLY A 174 -14.08 29.56 -4.27
C GLY A 174 -14.23 29.32 -5.77
N ALA A 175 -13.12 29.33 -6.53
CA ALA A 175 -13.15 29.17 -7.99
C ALA A 175 -13.13 27.68 -8.42
N THR A 176 -14.02 27.31 -9.35
CA THR A 176 -14.19 25.92 -9.83
C THR A 176 -12.92 25.32 -10.42
N ALA A 177 -12.21 26.06 -11.29
CA ALA A 177 -10.98 25.58 -11.93
C ALA A 177 -9.87 25.29 -10.90
N ARG A 178 -9.69 26.18 -9.92
CA ARG A 178 -8.74 25.98 -8.82
C ARG A 178 -9.13 24.78 -7.96
N ARG A 179 -10.42 24.60 -7.70
CA ARG A 179 -10.94 23.48 -6.93
C ARG A 179 -10.71 22.14 -7.65
N ALA A 180 -10.89 22.09 -8.96
CA ALA A 180 -10.58 20.92 -9.78
C ALA A 180 -9.07 20.61 -9.76
N GLY A 181 -8.21 21.60 -9.96
CA GLY A 181 -6.75 21.41 -9.92
C GLY A 181 -6.26 20.88 -8.56
N LEU A 182 -6.78 21.42 -7.45
CA LEU A 182 -6.46 20.94 -6.10
C LEU A 182 -6.96 19.52 -5.84
N ALA A 183 -8.14 19.15 -6.35
CA ALA A 183 -8.66 17.79 -6.26
C ALA A 183 -7.76 16.79 -7.00
N SER A 184 -7.38 17.09 -8.25
CA SER A 184 -6.49 16.23 -9.04
C SER A 184 -5.12 16.08 -8.38
N ALA A 185 -4.53 17.17 -7.88
CA ALA A 185 -3.28 17.12 -7.13
C ALA A 185 -3.41 16.30 -5.84
N GLY A 186 -4.52 16.44 -5.13
CA GLY A 186 -4.82 15.65 -3.93
C GLY A 186 -4.93 14.15 -4.22
N VAL A 187 -5.59 13.76 -5.32
CA VAL A 187 -5.69 12.36 -5.74
C VAL A 187 -4.33 11.80 -6.13
N LEU A 188 -3.55 12.53 -6.91
CA LEU A 188 -2.20 12.11 -7.31
C LEU A 188 -1.30 11.92 -6.08
N THR A 189 -1.29 12.88 -5.17
CA THR A 189 -0.46 12.82 -3.95
C THR A 189 -0.90 11.69 -3.01
N ALA A 190 -2.20 11.41 -2.91
CA ALA A 190 -2.71 10.25 -2.18
C ALA A 190 -2.28 8.92 -2.82
N ALA A 191 -2.31 8.81 -4.17
CA ALA A 191 -1.83 7.62 -4.86
C ALA A 191 -0.32 7.41 -4.65
N LEU A 192 0.48 8.47 -4.75
CA LEU A 192 1.91 8.43 -4.43
C LEU A 192 2.16 8.04 -2.97
N ALA A 193 1.32 8.48 -2.03
CA ALA A 193 1.43 8.09 -0.63
C ALA A 193 1.19 6.59 -0.44
N LEU A 194 0.21 5.99 -1.15
CA LEU A 194 0.00 4.55 -1.13
C LEU A 194 1.20 3.78 -1.70
N LEU A 195 1.82 4.28 -2.77
CA LEU A 195 3.04 3.70 -3.33
C LEU A 195 4.23 3.81 -2.35
N ALA A 196 4.40 4.97 -1.71
CA ALA A 196 5.44 5.15 -0.70
C ALA A 196 5.22 4.24 0.52
N LEU A 197 3.96 4.04 0.93
CA LEU A 197 3.60 3.09 1.98
C LEU A 197 3.93 1.64 1.59
N ALA A 198 3.57 1.23 0.37
CA ALA A 198 3.95 -0.10 -0.14
C ALA A 198 5.48 -0.27 -0.17
N ALA A 199 6.22 0.77 -0.56
CA ALA A 199 7.68 0.76 -0.50
C ALA A 199 8.21 0.63 0.93
N VAL A 200 7.63 1.32 1.92
CA VAL A 200 7.99 1.12 3.34
C VAL A 200 7.77 -0.34 3.75
N MET A 201 6.61 -0.92 3.44
CA MET A 201 6.28 -2.30 3.78
C MET A 201 7.29 -3.29 3.18
N ALA A 202 7.56 -3.17 1.88
CA ALA A 202 8.50 -4.03 1.18
C ALA A 202 9.93 -3.93 1.73
N ASN A 203 10.36 -2.73 2.14
CA ASN A 203 11.70 -2.54 2.67
C ASN A 203 11.85 -2.98 4.14
N ILE A 204 10.80 -2.87 4.97
CA ILE A 204 10.80 -3.50 6.30
C ILE A 204 10.89 -5.02 6.14
N GLN A 205 10.12 -5.58 5.20
CA GLN A 205 10.15 -7.02 4.91
C GLN A 205 11.54 -7.49 4.46
N GLY A 206 12.16 -6.78 3.50
CA GLY A 206 13.51 -7.08 3.03
C GLY A 206 14.57 -6.95 4.13
N ALA A 207 14.46 -5.93 4.99
CA ALA A 207 15.39 -5.76 6.11
C ALA A 207 15.19 -6.79 7.23
N ALA A 208 13.96 -7.30 7.45
CA ALA A 208 13.70 -8.29 8.49
C ALA A 208 14.23 -9.69 8.16
N ALA A 209 14.28 -10.04 6.87
CA ALA A 209 14.78 -11.33 6.39
C ALA A 209 15.63 -11.15 5.12
N PRO A 210 16.82 -10.54 5.25
CA PRO A 210 17.63 -10.12 4.10
C PRO A 210 18.05 -11.30 3.23
N PHE A 211 18.44 -12.44 3.83
CA PHE A 211 18.79 -13.62 3.05
C PHE A 211 17.62 -14.15 2.20
N SER A 212 16.41 -14.21 2.75
CA SER A 212 15.23 -14.67 2.01
C SER A 212 14.82 -13.70 0.90
N SER A 213 15.01 -12.39 1.10
CA SER A 213 14.76 -11.39 0.05
C SER A 213 15.76 -11.45 -1.10
N LEU A 214 16.90 -12.15 -0.95
CA LEU A 214 17.86 -12.43 -2.01
C LEU A 214 17.52 -13.69 -2.82
N VAL A 215 16.59 -14.54 -2.35
CA VAL A 215 16.20 -15.78 -3.06
C VAL A 215 15.78 -15.54 -4.51
N PRO A 216 15.00 -14.48 -4.85
CA PRO A 216 14.69 -14.18 -6.24
C PRO A 216 15.94 -13.99 -7.12
N MET A 217 17.03 -13.44 -6.58
CA MET A 217 18.28 -13.23 -7.32
C MET A 217 19.01 -14.53 -7.65
N LEU A 218 18.76 -15.63 -6.92
CA LEU A 218 19.30 -16.95 -7.26
C LEU A 218 18.75 -17.47 -8.60
N ARG A 219 17.67 -16.87 -9.10
CA ARG A 219 17.05 -17.20 -10.38
C ARG A 219 17.32 -16.16 -11.46
N GLU A 220 17.90 -15.01 -11.09
CA GLU A 220 18.32 -13.99 -12.04
C GLU A 220 19.65 -14.36 -12.71
N GLY A 221 19.81 -14.05 -14.00
CA GLY A 221 21.09 -14.21 -14.71
C GLY A 221 21.53 -15.65 -14.92
N GLY A 222 21.10 -16.27 -16.02
CA GLY A 222 21.34 -17.71 -16.26
C GLY A 222 22.77 -18.11 -16.64
N THR A 223 23.04 -19.41 -16.45
CA THR A 223 24.14 -20.29 -16.94
C THR A 223 25.23 -20.74 -15.97
N ASP A 224 25.28 -20.31 -14.70
CA ASP A 224 26.24 -20.91 -13.74
C ASP A 224 25.88 -22.37 -13.41
N PRO A 225 26.66 -23.37 -13.88
CA PRO A 225 26.37 -24.78 -13.63
C PRO A 225 26.50 -25.17 -12.16
N ALA A 226 27.38 -24.49 -11.41
CA ALA A 226 27.57 -24.76 -9.99
C ALA A 226 26.36 -24.31 -9.18
N LEU A 227 25.81 -23.13 -9.48
CA LEU A 227 24.55 -22.67 -8.89
C LEU A 227 23.40 -23.59 -9.26
N ALA A 228 23.26 -23.96 -10.53
CA ALA A 228 22.19 -24.84 -10.99
C ALA A 228 22.21 -26.19 -10.24
N GLY A 229 23.39 -26.81 -10.09
CA GLY A 229 23.53 -28.05 -9.32
C GLY A 229 23.22 -27.88 -7.84
N THR A 230 23.59 -26.73 -7.26
CA THR A 230 23.30 -26.41 -5.85
C THR A 230 21.80 -26.21 -5.61
N LEU A 231 21.12 -25.48 -6.50
CA LEU A 231 19.68 -25.29 -6.44
C LEU A 231 18.92 -26.61 -6.62
N ASP A 232 19.34 -27.46 -7.56
CA ASP A 232 18.75 -28.79 -7.75
C ASP A 232 18.87 -29.67 -6.50
N GLN A 233 20.03 -29.63 -5.82
CA GLN A 233 20.19 -30.31 -4.54
C GLN A 233 19.26 -29.75 -3.45
N ALA A 234 19.15 -28.42 -3.34
CA ALA A 234 18.29 -27.77 -2.35
C ALA A 234 16.81 -28.09 -2.59
N THR A 235 16.35 -28.00 -3.84
CA THR A 235 14.99 -28.36 -4.27
C THR A 235 14.68 -29.83 -3.99
N ARG A 236 15.60 -30.76 -4.30
CA ARG A 236 15.42 -32.18 -3.96
C ARG A 236 15.30 -32.43 -2.46
N GLN A 237 16.19 -31.83 -1.66
CA GLN A 237 16.11 -31.97 -0.19
C GLN A 237 14.82 -31.36 0.39
N LEU A 238 14.31 -30.27 -0.17
CA LEU A 238 13.01 -29.70 0.21
C LEU A 238 11.86 -30.62 -0.16
N ALA A 239 11.86 -31.19 -1.37
CA ALA A 239 10.83 -32.13 -1.82
C ALA A 239 10.80 -33.41 -0.98
N ASP A 240 11.97 -33.88 -0.55
CA ASP A 240 12.11 -35.08 0.28
C ASP A 240 11.90 -34.82 1.78
N SER A 241 11.76 -33.55 2.19
CA SER A 241 11.62 -33.18 3.60
C SER A 241 10.27 -33.64 4.17
N ARG A 242 10.33 -34.54 5.15
CA ARG A 242 9.17 -35.01 5.92
C ARG A 242 9.16 -34.42 7.33
N PRO A 243 7.99 -34.20 7.94
CA PRO A 243 7.90 -33.84 9.36
C PRO A 243 8.68 -34.85 10.22
N GLY A 244 9.63 -34.37 11.02
CA GLY A 244 10.46 -35.20 11.91
C GLY A 244 11.73 -35.81 11.28
N ALA A 245 11.96 -35.66 9.97
CA ALA A 245 13.21 -36.08 9.35
C ALA A 245 14.38 -35.14 9.73
N ARG A 246 15.62 -35.66 9.74
CA ARG A 246 16.82 -34.84 9.90
C ARG A 246 17.02 -33.96 8.66
N THR A 247 16.60 -32.71 8.73
CA THR A 247 16.81 -31.70 7.69
C THR A 247 18.23 -31.14 7.74
N ALA A 248 18.86 -30.92 6.59
CA ALA A 248 20.17 -30.27 6.51
C ALA A 248 20.16 -28.91 7.24
N PRO A 249 21.20 -28.58 8.04
CA PRO A 249 21.20 -27.35 8.82
C PRO A 249 21.07 -26.08 7.98
N ALA A 250 21.69 -26.05 6.80
CA ALA A 250 21.57 -24.93 5.88
C ALA A 250 20.13 -24.71 5.38
N LEU A 251 19.40 -25.81 5.16
CA LEU A 251 18.01 -25.77 4.70
C LEU A 251 17.07 -25.30 5.80
N GLN A 252 17.31 -25.69 7.05
CA GLN A 252 16.55 -25.16 8.20
C GLN A 252 16.64 -23.63 8.28
N VAL A 253 17.83 -23.06 8.03
CA VAL A 253 18.04 -21.61 8.02
C VAL A 253 17.27 -20.94 6.87
N MET A 254 17.30 -21.54 5.67
CA MET A 254 16.54 -21.02 4.52
C MET A 254 15.04 -21.03 4.79
N THR A 255 14.49 -22.15 5.27
CA THR A 255 13.06 -22.29 5.58
C THR A 255 12.63 -21.36 6.71
N ALA A 256 13.41 -21.27 7.80
CA ALA A 256 13.12 -20.36 8.91
C ALA A 256 13.20 -18.89 8.49
N GLY A 257 14.21 -18.52 7.69
CA GLY A 257 14.33 -17.18 7.11
C GLY A 257 13.14 -16.85 6.21
N PHE A 258 12.71 -17.80 5.37
CA PHE A 258 11.58 -17.61 4.47
C PHE A 258 10.26 -17.43 5.23
N ALA A 259 10.06 -18.21 6.31
CA ALA A 259 8.95 -17.98 7.23
C ALA A 259 9.00 -16.58 7.84
N GLY A 260 10.19 -16.15 8.33
CA GLY A 260 10.40 -14.81 8.89
C GLY A 260 10.10 -13.69 7.90
N TYR A 261 10.46 -13.85 6.62
CA TYR A 261 10.16 -12.92 5.53
C TYR A 261 8.66 -12.69 5.34
N HIS A 262 7.86 -13.76 5.37
CA HIS A 262 6.40 -13.65 5.23
C HIS A 262 5.73 -13.16 6.53
N VAL A 263 6.21 -13.59 7.69
CA VAL A 263 5.73 -13.07 8.99
C VAL A 263 5.93 -11.57 9.11
N ALA A 264 7.09 -11.06 8.69
CA ALA A 264 7.37 -9.62 8.72
C ALA A 264 6.36 -8.82 7.90
N LEU A 265 6.03 -9.27 6.68
CA LEU A 265 5.01 -8.62 5.86
C LEU A 265 3.61 -8.74 6.46
N ALA A 266 3.26 -9.91 7.02
CA ALA A 266 1.98 -10.10 7.69
C ALA A 266 1.81 -9.13 8.86
N VAL A 267 2.83 -8.97 9.72
CA VAL A 267 2.78 -8.05 10.86
C VAL A 267 2.62 -6.61 10.40
N VAL A 268 3.44 -6.16 9.45
CA VAL A 268 3.36 -4.77 8.95
C VAL A 268 2.02 -4.53 8.24
N ALA A 269 1.55 -5.46 7.42
CA ALA A 269 0.26 -5.35 6.73
C ALA A 269 -0.90 -5.29 7.73
N ALA A 270 -0.87 -6.06 8.82
CA ALA A 270 -1.87 -6.01 9.88
C ALA A 270 -1.91 -4.64 10.58
N VAL A 271 -0.74 -4.05 10.88
CA VAL A 271 -0.64 -2.69 11.46
C VAL A 271 -1.23 -1.66 10.51
N VAL A 272 -0.90 -1.73 9.22
CA VAL A 272 -1.45 -0.82 8.21
C VAL A 272 -2.96 -1.01 8.04
N ALA A 273 -3.46 -2.25 8.04
CA ALA A 273 -4.89 -2.55 7.99
C ALA A 273 -5.64 -1.94 9.17
N ALA A 274 -5.10 -2.05 10.39
CA ALA A 274 -5.68 -1.42 11.57
C ALA A 274 -5.72 0.12 11.46
N ALA A 275 -4.67 0.72 10.92
CA ALA A 275 -4.62 2.16 10.66
C ALA A 275 -5.68 2.59 9.63
N PHE A 276 -5.81 1.87 8.51
CA PHE A 276 -6.83 2.15 7.49
C PHE A 276 -8.25 1.93 7.98
N LEU A 277 -8.49 0.89 8.78
CA LEU A 277 -9.78 0.68 9.44
C LEU A 277 -10.13 1.86 10.35
N THR A 278 -9.17 2.32 11.15
CA THR A 278 -9.34 3.48 12.02
C THR A 278 -9.67 4.73 11.22
N VAL A 279 -8.90 5.02 10.16
CA VAL A 279 -9.15 6.14 9.24
C VAL A 279 -10.54 6.03 8.61
N SER A 280 -10.93 4.85 8.13
CA SER A 280 -12.25 4.62 7.55
C SER A 280 -13.38 4.98 8.53
N VAL A 281 -13.31 4.45 9.76
CA VAL A 281 -14.29 4.76 10.81
C VAL A 281 -14.33 6.26 11.12
N LEU A 282 -13.16 6.92 11.21
CA LEU A 282 -13.09 8.36 11.48
C LEU A 282 -13.70 9.19 10.34
N LEU A 283 -13.45 8.83 9.08
CA LEU A 283 -14.01 9.49 7.90
C LEU A 283 -15.54 9.36 7.87
N TRP A 284 -16.09 8.20 8.26
CA TRP A 284 -17.54 8.03 8.38
C TRP A 284 -18.14 8.88 9.50
N ARG A 285 -17.49 8.90 10.68
CA ARG A 285 -18.00 9.62 11.86
C ARG A 285 -17.90 11.14 11.73
N ARG A 286 -16.90 11.65 11.00
CA ARG A 286 -16.64 13.10 10.87
C ARG A 286 -17.00 13.66 9.49
N ALA A 287 -17.95 13.03 8.81
CA ALA A 287 -18.33 13.43 7.46
C ALA A 287 -18.86 14.89 7.42
N PRO A 288 -18.34 15.77 6.54
CA PRO A 288 -18.75 17.17 6.49
C PRO A 288 -20.24 17.39 6.17
N ALA A 289 -20.77 18.54 6.60
CA ALA A 289 -22.14 18.95 6.25
C ALA A 289 -22.28 19.24 4.74
N ASP A 290 -21.25 19.79 4.09
CA ASP A 290 -21.23 20.03 2.64
C ASP A 290 -21.38 18.73 1.83
N ARG A 291 -22.29 18.71 0.84
CA ARG A 291 -22.64 17.50 0.08
C ARG A 291 -21.43 16.97 -0.72
N THR A 292 -20.66 17.86 -1.35
CA THR A 292 -19.53 17.46 -2.19
C THR A 292 -18.37 16.94 -1.35
N ALA A 293 -18.01 17.66 -0.29
CA ALA A 293 -16.99 17.22 0.66
C ALA A 293 -17.39 15.90 1.35
N ARG A 294 -18.68 15.72 1.68
CA ARG A 294 -19.21 14.47 2.23
C ARG A 294 -19.07 13.28 1.29
N ARG A 295 -19.41 13.46 0.00
CA ARG A 295 -19.25 12.40 -1.02
C ARG A 295 -17.79 11.97 -1.16
N LEU A 296 -16.87 12.92 -1.26
CA LEU A 296 -15.44 12.63 -1.34
C LEU A 296 -14.92 11.95 -0.06
N THR A 297 -15.28 12.46 1.12
CA THR A 297 -14.91 11.86 2.41
C THR A 297 -15.39 10.41 2.52
N ARG A 298 -16.63 10.14 2.09
CA ARG A 298 -17.17 8.77 2.03
C ARG A 298 -16.45 7.90 1.01
N ALA A 299 -16.11 8.43 -0.16
CA ALA A 299 -15.34 7.68 -1.16
C ALA A 299 -13.96 7.26 -0.63
N PHE A 300 -13.24 8.16 0.05
CA PHE A 300 -11.99 7.83 0.76
C PHE A 300 -12.21 6.82 1.87
N GLY A 301 -13.31 6.95 2.61
CA GLY A 301 -13.71 5.96 3.58
C GLY A 301 -13.89 4.58 2.93
N VAL A 302 -14.65 4.47 1.84
CA VAL A 302 -14.88 3.20 1.13
C VAL A 302 -13.55 2.64 0.65
N LEU A 303 -12.71 3.48 0.05
CA LEU A 303 -11.38 3.09 -0.42
C LEU A 303 -10.52 2.53 0.72
N THR A 304 -10.45 3.20 1.87
CA THR A 304 -9.69 2.70 3.03
C THR A 304 -10.27 1.40 3.60
N ALA A 305 -11.59 1.21 3.57
CA ALA A 305 -12.21 -0.06 3.95
C ALA A 305 -11.84 -1.19 2.97
N VAL A 306 -11.90 -0.93 1.66
CA VAL A 306 -11.50 -1.90 0.62
C VAL A 306 -10.01 -2.26 0.74
N LEU A 307 -9.14 -1.26 0.95
CA LEU A 307 -7.71 -1.47 1.18
C LEU A 307 -7.46 -2.27 2.47
N THR A 308 -8.24 -2.04 3.53
CA THR A 308 -8.18 -2.85 4.76
C THR A 308 -8.48 -4.32 4.44
N LEU A 309 -9.56 -4.60 3.71
CA LEU A 309 -9.90 -5.97 3.32
C LEU A 309 -8.80 -6.61 2.47
N ALA A 310 -8.26 -5.89 1.49
CA ALA A 310 -7.15 -6.38 0.67
C ALA A 310 -5.90 -6.70 1.51
N LEU A 311 -5.57 -5.85 2.50
CA LEU A 311 -4.46 -6.11 3.42
C LEU A 311 -4.72 -7.31 4.33
N LEU A 312 -5.96 -7.53 4.79
CA LEU A 312 -6.29 -8.72 5.58
C LEU A 312 -6.15 -10.01 4.76
N VAL A 313 -6.50 -10.00 3.48
CA VAL A 313 -6.22 -11.11 2.56
C VAL A 313 -4.70 -11.32 2.42
N LEU A 314 -3.93 -10.23 2.25
CA LEU A 314 -2.47 -10.29 2.20
C LEU A 314 -1.88 -10.88 3.50
N VAL A 315 -2.39 -10.50 4.67
CA VAL A 315 -1.99 -11.07 5.97
C VAL A 315 -2.25 -12.56 6.01
N ALA A 316 -3.47 -13.00 5.67
CA ALA A 316 -3.85 -14.41 5.68
C ALA A 316 -2.97 -15.24 4.73
N ALA A 317 -2.70 -14.71 3.52
CA ALA A 317 -1.82 -15.36 2.55
C ALA A 317 -0.40 -15.52 3.13
N ASN A 318 0.19 -14.46 3.68
CA ASN A 318 1.54 -14.49 4.22
C ASN A 318 1.67 -15.37 5.48
N VAL A 319 0.67 -15.38 6.36
CA VAL A 319 0.64 -16.29 7.52
C VAL A 319 0.59 -17.74 7.04
N THR A 320 -0.21 -18.04 6.02
CA THR A 320 -0.33 -19.38 5.45
C THR A 320 0.99 -19.82 4.79
N THR A 321 1.63 -18.93 4.04
CA THR A 321 2.95 -19.16 3.44
C THR A 321 4.03 -19.38 4.50
N ALA A 322 4.02 -18.62 5.60
CA ALA A 322 4.97 -18.79 6.69
C ALA A 322 4.79 -20.14 7.42
N ALA A 323 3.54 -20.53 7.67
CA ALA A 323 3.19 -21.81 8.27
C ALA A 323 3.62 -23.01 7.40
N HIS A 324 3.62 -22.83 6.07
CA HIS A 324 4.03 -23.84 5.09
C HIS A 324 5.28 -23.38 4.32
N SER A 325 6.27 -22.85 5.04
CA SER A 325 7.44 -22.20 4.43
C SER A 325 8.33 -23.14 3.61
N ALA A 326 8.42 -24.43 3.96
CA ALA A 326 9.20 -25.40 3.18
C ALA A 326 8.64 -25.64 1.76
N PRO A 327 7.36 -26.03 1.59
CA PRO A 327 6.79 -26.16 0.24
C PRO A 327 6.71 -24.83 -0.50
N ALA A 328 6.43 -23.72 0.18
CA ALA A 328 6.44 -22.41 -0.48
C ALA A 328 7.83 -21.97 -0.98
N LEU A 329 8.88 -22.27 -0.21
CA LEU A 329 10.26 -22.03 -0.63
C LEU A 329 10.62 -22.93 -1.83
N LEU A 330 10.17 -24.18 -1.84
CA LEU A 330 10.35 -25.09 -2.97
C LEU A 330 9.72 -24.52 -4.24
N ASP A 331 8.49 -24.03 -4.16
CA ASP A 331 7.80 -23.39 -5.29
C ASP A 331 8.55 -22.15 -5.77
N ALA A 332 9.01 -21.30 -4.84
CA ALA A 332 9.80 -20.11 -5.16
C ALA A 332 11.11 -20.45 -5.89
N LEU A 333 11.83 -21.49 -5.46
CA LEU A 333 13.05 -21.95 -6.12
C LEU A 333 12.78 -22.58 -7.50
N ASN A 334 11.60 -23.15 -7.71
CA ASN A 334 11.14 -23.65 -9.00
C ASN A 334 10.66 -22.54 -9.95
N GLY A 335 10.51 -21.30 -9.47
CA GLY A 335 10.04 -20.15 -10.25
C GLY A 335 8.53 -19.90 -10.13
N GLY A 336 7.84 -20.56 -9.20
CA GLY A 336 6.50 -20.17 -8.78
C GLY A 336 6.55 -18.85 -8.01
N LEU A 337 5.87 -17.83 -8.53
CA LEU A 337 5.56 -16.60 -7.80
C LEU A 337 4.10 -16.62 -7.37
#